data_AF-A0A928JBB7-F1
#
_entry.id   AF-A0A928JBB7-F1
#
_cell.length_a   1.000
_cell.length_b   1.000
_cell.length_c   1.000
_cell.angle_alpha   90.00
_cell.angle_beta   90.00
_cell.angle_gamma   90.00
#
_symmetry.space_group_name_H-M   'P 1'
#
loop_
_entity.id
_entity.type
_entity.pdbx_description
1 polymer ?
#
loop_
_entity_poly.entity_id
_entity_poly.type
_entity_poly.pdbx_seq_one_letter_code
_entity_poly.pdbx_strand_id
1 'polypeptide(L)'
;MKRNVAYLCILMVILLGMTACGKHRMTVTAVNRTGVDIADIRISPAVGEELGPNRIEGYSPLTDGWSIEIDLGSYTEKELENGFYIQIFGMDGEPVTPDYEPFYPKFFENGSYLIFAPSDLNVFVFIDSDYDPGKYDEEIAGYRE
;
A
#
# COMPACT_ATOMS: atom_id res chain seq x y z
N MET A 1 -55.70 -16.19 -22.22
CA MET A 1 -54.55 -15.28 -22.28
C MET A 1 -53.47 -15.81 -21.34
N LYS A 2 -52.50 -16.53 -21.91
CA LYS A 2 -51.37 -17.16 -21.21
C LYS A 2 -50.13 -16.36 -21.60
N ARG A 3 -49.67 -15.48 -20.73
CA ARG A 3 -48.45 -14.68 -20.86
C ARG A 3 -48.45 -13.81 -19.61
N ASN A 4 -47.58 -14.10 -18.64
CA ASN A 4 -47.17 -13.22 -17.53
C ASN A 4 -46.26 -13.95 -16.52
N VAL A 5 -46.14 -15.29 -16.59
CA VAL A 5 -45.27 -16.05 -15.67
C VAL A 5 -43.78 -15.99 -16.08
N ALA A 6 -43.47 -15.71 -17.34
CA ALA A 6 -42.08 -15.70 -17.83
C ALA A 6 -41.24 -14.49 -17.35
N TYR A 7 -41.88 -13.38 -16.95
CA TYR A 7 -41.17 -12.16 -16.57
C TYR A 7 -40.71 -12.14 -15.11
N LEU A 8 -41.35 -12.91 -14.23
CA LEU A 8 -41.00 -12.91 -12.80
C LEU A 8 -39.75 -13.77 -12.50
N CYS A 9 -39.50 -14.81 -13.29
CA CYS A 9 -38.30 -15.65 -13.12
C CYS A 9 -37.02 -14.99 -13.64
N ILE A 10 -37.11 -14.03 -14.57
CA ILE A 10 -35.94 -13.37 -15.16
C ILE A 10 -35.40 -12.26 -14.26
N LEU A 11 -36.24 -11.61 -13.45
CA LEU A 11 -35.78 -10.58 -12.52
C LEU A 11 -34.99 -11.15 -11.32
N MET A 12 -35.28 -12.39 -10.92
CA MET A 12 -34.62 -13.02 -9.76
C MET A 12 -33.21 -13.53 -10.09
N VAL A 13 -32.92 -13.81 -11.36
CA VAL A 13 -31.58 -14.29 -11.79
C VAL A 13 -30.57 -13.15 -11.90
N ILE A 14 -31.01 -11.89 -12.03
CA ILE A 14 -30.11 -10.73 -12.12
C ILE A 14 -29.59 -10.29 -10.73
N LEU A 15 -30.24 -10.73 -9.65
CA LEU A 15 -29.72 -10.55 -8.27
C LEU A 15 -28.73 -11.64 -7.85
N LEU A 16 -28.43 -12.64 -8.68
CA LEU A 16 -27.36 -13.61 -8.46
C LEU A 16 -26.01 -13.19 -9.09
N GLY A 17 -25.84 -11.91 -9.42
CA GLY A 17 -24.70 -11.44 -10.23
C GLY A 17 -23.50 -10.85 -9.49
N MET A 18 -23.50 -10.69 -8.17
CA MET A 18 -22.34 -10.14 -7.44
C MET A 18 -22.13 -10.78 -6.08
N THR A 19 -21.98 -12.10 -6.02
CA THR A 19 -21.00 -12.62 -5.06
C THR A 19 -19.64 -12.45 -5.71
N ALA A 20 -19.07 -11.24 -5.61
CA ALA A 20 -17.63 -11.08 -5.74
C ALA A 20 -17.00 -11.83 -4.56
N CYS A 21 -16.95 -13.16 -4.66
CA CYS A 21 -15.99 -13.97 -3.91
C CYS A 21 -14.63 -13.70 -4.59
N GLY A 22 -14.16 -12.46 -4.49
CA GLY A 22 -13.44 -11.84 -5.58
C GLY A 22 -12.35 -10.94 -5.03
N LYS A 23 -11.11 -11.35 -5.27
CA LYS A 23 -9.93 -10.57 -4.91
C LYS A 23 -10.01 -9.17 -5.57
N HIS A 24 -9.60 -8.14 -4.83
CA HIS A 24 -9.51 -6.75 -5.26
C HIS A 24 -8.06 -6.44 -5.62
N ARG A 25 -7.84 -5.79 -6.77
CA ARG A 25 -6.51 -5.29 -7.13
C ARG A 25 -6.16 -4.11 -6.23
N MET A 26 -4.94 -4.11 -5.71
CA MET A 26 -4.41 -3.07 -4.84
C MET A 26 -3.19 -2.41 -5.48
N THR A 27 -3.20 -1.09 -5.52
CA THR A 27 -2.05 -0.25 -5.86
C THR A 27 -1.79 0.74 -4.73
N VAL A 28 -0.55 1.21 -4.65
CA VAL A 28 -0.12 2.30 -3.76
C VAL A 28 0.86 3.20 -4.48
N THR A 29 1.03 4.43 -4.01
CA THR A 29 2.14 5.29 -4.44
C THR A 29 3.15 5.41 -3.31
N ALA A 30 4.33 4.84 -3.48
CA ALA A 30 5.43 5.01 -2.53
C ALA A 30 6.09 6.36 -2.76
N VAL A 31 6.24 7.16 -1.70
CA VAL A 31 6.89 8.47 -1.71
C VAL A 31 8.10 8.41 -0.78
N ASN A 32 9.28 8.72 -1.29
CA ASN A 32 10.47 8.76 -0.46
C ASN A 32 10.65 10.14 0.15
N ARG A 33 10.56 10.23 1.49
CA ARG A 33 10.90 11.42 2.28
C ARG A 33 11.95 11.11 3.34
N THR A 34 12.70 10.02 3.16
CA THR A 34 13.64 9.51 4.17
C THR A 34 14.91 10.34 4.29
N GLY A 35 15.20 11.20 3.31
CA GLY A 35 16.47 11.93 3.19
C GLY A 35 17.61 11.10 2.56
N VAL A 36 17.34 9.85 2.16
CA VAL A 36 18.31 8.96 1.47
C VAL A 36 17.64 8.24 0.31
N ASP A 37 18.42 7.70 -0.62
CA ASP A 37 17.90 6.91 -1.75
C ASP A 37 17.46 5.50 -1.29
N ILE A 38 16.29 5.06 -1.77
CA ILE A 38 15.75 3.72 -1.49
C ILE A 38 16.03 2.80 -2.68
N ALA A 39 16.70 1.68 -2.42
CA ALA A 39 17.11 0.69 -3.42
C ALA A 39 16.20 -0.54 -3.49
N ASP A 40 15.42 -0.80 -2.44
CA ASP A 40 14.44 -1.88 -2.42
C ASP A 40 13.23 -1.50 -1.56
N ILE A 41 12.03 -1.79 -2.05
CA ILE A 41 10.77 -1.67 -1.31
C ILE A 41 10.12 -3.05 -1.30
N ARG A 42 9.92 -3.60 -0.10
CA ARG A 42 9.29 -4.90 0.14
C ARG A 42 7.93 -4.69 0.78
N ILE A 43 6.88 -5.11 0.09
CA ILE A 43 5.50 -5.05 0.59
C ILE A 43 4.84 -6.42 0.40
N SER A 44 4.48 -7.07 1.52
CA SER A 44 3.78 -8.35 1.56
C SER A 44 2.62 -8.31 2.54
N PRO A 45 1.58 -9.15 2.37
CA PRO A 45 0.55 -9.33 3.39
C PRO A 45 1.16 -9.77 4.71
N ALA A 46 0.55 -9.35 5.83
CA ALA A 46 0.99 -9.70 7.18
C ALA A 46 0.61 -11.12 7.61
N VAL A 47 0.69 -12.07 6.67
CA VAL A 47 0.34 -13.48 6.85
C VAL A 47 1.53 -14.32 6.38
N GLY A 48 2.48 -14.55 7.29
CA GLY A 48 3.72 -15.27 7.01
C GLY A 48 4.97 -14.56 7.56
N GLU A 49 6.13 -15.19 7.42
CA GLU A 49 7.45 -14.65 7.83
C GLU A 49 8.29 -14.16 6.63
N GLU A 50 7.79 -14.31 5.39
CA GLU A 50 8.53 -13.95 4.19
C GLU A 50 8.34 -12.46 3.83
N LEU A 51 9.47 -11.77 3.62
CA LEU A 51 9.49 -10.45 3.01
C LEU A 51 9.01 -10.58 1.55
N GLY A 52 8.13 -9.68 1.12
CA GLY A 52 7.57 -9.69 -0.24
C GLY A 52 8.61 -9.55 -1.37
N PRO A 53 8.18 -9.55 -2.64
CA PRO A 53 9.10 -9.25 -3.74
C PRO A 53 9.55 -7.78 -3.71
N ASN A 54 10.72 -7.50 -4.29
CA ASN A 54 11.15 -6.12 -4.53
C ASN A 54 10.15 -5.46 -5.48
N ARG A 55 9.65 -4.29 -5.10
CA ARG A 55 8.64 -3.53 -5.85
C ARG A 55 9.22 -2.45 -6.75
N ILE A 56 10.51 -2.14 -6.64
CA ILE A 56 11.21 -1.23 -7.55
C ILE A 56 12.02 -2.04 -8.56
N GLU A 57 11.39 -2.30 -9.71
CA GLU A 57 12.02 -2.95 -10.86
C GLU A 57 12.88 -1.93 -11.63
N GLY A 58 14.12 -2.31 -12.02
CA GLY A 58 14.89 -1.55 -13.03
C GLY A 58 16.13 -0.79 -12.57
N TYR A 59 16.78 -1.20 -11.46
CA TYR A 59 18.08 -0.67 -10.99
C TYR A 59 18.15 0.84 -10.66
N SER A 60 17.04 1.57 -10.80
CA SER A 60 16.99 3.00 -10.49
C SER A 60 16.41 3.16 -9.08
N PRO A 61 17.17 3.71 -8.13
CA PRO A 61 16.65 3.91 -6.78
C PRO A 61 15.51 4.92 -6.79
N LEU A 62 14.61 4.80 -5.81
CA LEU A 62 13.63 5.84 -5.53
C LEU A 62 14.36 6.95 -4.75
N THR A 63 14.77 8.01 -5.46
CA THR A 63 15.46 9.16 -4.87
C THR A 63 14.58 9.93 -3.90
N ASP A 64 15.18 10.59 -2.90
CA ASP A 64 14.44 11.44 -1.97
C ASP A 64 13.61 12.51 -2.69
N GLY A 65 12.38 12.71 -2.22
CA GLY A 65 11.37 13.57 -2.83
C GLY A 65 10.64 12.96 -4.03
N TRP A 66 11.04 11.78 -4.52
CA TRP A 66 10.37 11.13 -5.66
C TRP A 66 9.29 10.16 -5.21
N SER A 67 8.41 9.80 -6.15
CA SER A 67 7.35 8.81 -5.94
C SER A 67 7.25 7.81 -7.08
N ILE A 68 6.79 6.59 -6.77
CA ILE A 68 6.50 5.54 -7.74
C ILE A 68 5.21 4.81 -7.40
N GLU A 69 4.39 4.52 -8.42
CA GLU A 69 3.22 3.66 -8.27
C GLU A 69 3.66 2.19 -8.23
N ILE A 70 3.14 1.44 -7.27
CA ILE A 70 3.42 0.02 -7.05
C ILE A 70 2.11 -0.75 -7.18
N ASP A 71 2.09 -1.76 -8.07
CA ASP A 71 1.06 -2.79 -8.07
C ASP A 71 1.37 -3.84 -7.01
N LEU A 72 0.49 -3.96 -6.01
CA LEU A 72 0.65 -4.94 -4.95
C LEU A 72 0.10 -6.32 -5.36
N GLY A 73 -0.78 -6.38 -6.37
CA GLY A 73 -1.47 -7.59 -6.80
C GLY A 73 -2.94 -7.58 -6.40
N SER A 74 -3.53 -8.77 -6.23
CA SER A 74 -4.96 -8.91 -5.89
C SER A 74 -5.18 -9.71 -4.61
N TYR A 75 -6.01 -9.17 -3.72
CA TYR A 75 -6.24 -9.69 -2.36
C TYR A 75 -7.72 -9.80 -2.03
N THR A 76 -8.10 -10.82 -1.27
CA THR A 76 -9.43 -10.92 -0.65
C THR A 76 -9.56 -9.91 0.49
N GLU A 77 -10.79 -9.56 0.87
CA GLU A 77 -11.06 -8.70 2.03
C GLU A 77 -10.38 -9.22 3.31
N LYS A 78 -10.47 -10.53 3.57
CA LYS A 78 -9.78 -11.18 4.69
C LYS A 78 -8.25 -11.06 4.63
N GLU A 79 -7.65 -11.10 3.45
CA GLU A 79 -6.20 -10.88 3.29
C GLU A 79 -5.85 -9.42 3.60
N LEU A 80 -6.69 -8.46 3.17
CA LEU A 80 -6.52 -7.03 3.45
C LEU A 80 -6.69 -6.69 4.94
N GLU A 81 -7.61 -7.36 5.65
CA GLU A 81 -7.84 -7.19 7.10
C GLU A 81 -6.60 -7.55 7.95
N ASN A 82 -5.72 -8.41 7.45
CA ASN A 82 -4.49 -8.77 8.17
C ASN A 82 -3.43 -7.66 8.08
N GLY A 83 -3.52 -6.79 7.08
CA GLY A 83 -2.54 -5.75 6.81
C GLY A 83 -1.33 -6.19 6.03
N PHE A 84 -0.31 -5.34 6.02
CA PHE A 84 0.90 -5.51 5.22
C PHE A 84 2.16 -5.29 6.06
N TYR A 85 3.19 -6.08 5.79
CA TYR A 85 4.56 -5.79 6.16
C TYR A 85 5.18 -4.87 5.12
N ILE A 86 5.89 -3.85 5.60
CA ILE A 86 6.62 -2.92 4.75
C ILE A 86 8.06 -2.84 5.25
N GLN A 87 9.02 -3.05 4.37
CA GLN A 87 10.43 -2.83 4.63
C GLN A 87 11.05 -2.09 3.45
N ILE A 88 11.88 -1.10 3.75
CA ILE A 88 12.66 -0.38 2.75
C ILE A 88 14.15 -0.57 3.04
N PHE A 89 14.95 -0.67 1.99
CA PHE A 89 16.40 -0.84 2.08
C PHE A 89 17.11 0.28 1.33
N GLY A 90 18.22 0.75 1.90
CA GLY A 90 19.09 1.74 1.29
C GLY A 90 19.99 1.13 0.21
N MET A 91 20.82 1.98 -0.38
CA MET A 91 21.80 1.60 -1.41
C MET A 91 22.89 0.63 -0.90
N ASP A 92 23.10 0.56 0.41
CA ASP A 92 24.01 -0.38 1.07
C ASP A 92 23.40 -1.77 1.30
N GLY A 93 22.11 -1.94 1.00
CA GLY A 93 21.37 -3.17 1.23
C GLY A 93 20.90 -3.36 2.67
N GLU A 94 21.10 -2.36 3.55
CA GLU A 94 20.62 -2.39 4.92
C GLU A 94 19.25 -1.72 5.04
N PRO A 95 18.44 -2.10 6.05
CA PRO A 95 17.19 -1.41 6.36
C PRO A 95 17.42 0.10 6.58
N VAL A 96 16.67 0.97 5.89
CA VAL A 96 16.76 2.45 6.09
C VAL A 96 16.36 2.83 7.52
N THR A 97 15.44 2.08 8.10
CA THR A 97 14.99 2.26 9.49
C THR A 97 14.94 0.90 10.20
N PRO A 98 15.98 0.52 10.95
CA PRO A 98 16.07 -0.81 11.59
C PRO A 98 15.19 -0.96 12.84
N ASP A 99 14.75 0.14 13.45
CA ASP A 99 14.10 0.15 14.76
C ASP A 99 12.56 0.09 14.72
N TYR A 100 11.93 0.07 13.54
CA TYR A 100 10.48 -0.06 13.47
C TYR A 100 10.05 -1.51 13.54
N GLU A 101 9.07 -1.77 14.41
CA GLU A 101 8.38 -3.05 14.37
C GLU A 101 7.72 -3.20 12.98
N PRO A 102 8.03 -4.27 12.23
CA PRO A 102 7.59 -4.43 10.83
C PRO A 102 6.06 -4.49 10.69
N PHE A 103 5.32 -4.60 11.80
CA PHE A 103 3.86 -4.77 11.87
C PHE A 103 3.05 -3.47 11.69
N TYR A 104 3.67 -2.33 11.42
CA TYR A 104 2.97 -1.07 11.13
C TYR A 104 3.34 -0.54 9.75
N PRO A 105 2.36 -0.25 8.87
CA PRO A 105 0.93 -0.07 9.12
C PRO A 105 0.05 -1.29 8.79
N LYS A 106 -0.98 -1.52 9.60
CA LYS A 106 -1.92 -2.65 9.43
C LYS A 106 -2.93 -2.47 8.29
N PHE A 107 -3.07 -1.28 7.70
CA PHE A 107 -4.09 -1.06 6.66
C PHE A 107 -3.82 0.21 5.86
N PHE A 108 -4.11 0.17 4.56
CA PHE A 108 -4.22 1.33 3.69
C PHE A 108 -5.25 1.02 2.59
N GLU A 109 -5.87 2.06 2.06
CA GLU A 109 -6.86 1.95 0.98
C GLU A 109 -6.17 1.78 -0.38
N ASN A 110 -6.90 1.24 -1.36
CA ASN A 110 -6.40 1.16 -2.73
C ASN A 110 -6.11 2.57 -3.28
N GLY A 111 -4.89 2.79 -3.78
CA GLY A 111 -4.43 4.07 -4.28
C GLY A 111 -3.82 4.99 -3.22
N SER A 112 -3.68 4.54 -1.96
CA SER A 112 -3.05 5.33 -0.91
C SER A 112 -1.58 5.65 -1.23
N TYR A 113 -1.13 6.80 -0.73
CA TYR A 113 0.27 7.18 -0.67
C TYR A 113 0.92 6.60 0.59
N LEU A 114 2.06 5.95 0.42
CA LEU A 114 2.93 5.49 1.49
C LEU A 114 4.14 6.41 1.54
N ILE A 115 4.17 7.32 2.49
CA ILE A 115 5.17 8.40 2.57
C ILE A 115 6.21 8.00 3.62
N PHE A 116 7.35 7.48 3.16
CA PHE A 116 8.43 7.02 4.04
C PHE A 116 9.12 8.20 4.70
N ALA A 117 9.03 8.25 6.01
CA ALA A 117 9.50 9.36 6.81
C ALA A 117 11.03 9.32 7.01
N PRO A 118 11.66 10.46 7.35
CA PRO A 118 13.05 10.49 7.80
C PRO A 118 13.31 9.55 8.97
N SER A 119 14.47 8.90 8.98
CA SER A 119 14.84 7.90 10.00
C SER A 119 15.06 8.48 11.40
N ASP A 120 15.23 9.80 11.51
CA ASP A 120 15.34 10.52 12.77
C ASP A 120 13.97 10.77 13.45
N LEU A 121 12.86 10.51 12.76
CA LEU A 121 11.52 10.60 13.34
C LEU A 121 11.15 9.29 14.03
N ASN A 122 10.23 9.36 15.01
CA ASN A 122 9.56 8.20 15.61
C ASN A 122 8.28 7.79 14.85
N VAL A 123 8.19 8.19 13.57
CA VAL A 123 7.21 7.69 12.59
C VAL A 123 7.96 7.07 11.41
N PHE A 124 7.54 5.88 10.97
CA PHE A 124 8.14 5.19 9.80
C PHE A 124 7.53 5.64 8.47
N VAL A 125 6.20 5.69 8.44
CA VAL A 125 5.44 5.93 7.23
C VAL A 125 4.17 6.69 7.58
N PHE A 126 3.87 7.71 6.79
CA PHE A 126 2.56 8.33 6.78
C PHE A 126 1.72 7.71 5.67
N ILE A 127 0.42 7.55 5.93
CA ILE A 127 -0.53 7.07 4.94
C ILE A 127 -1.54 8.17 4.68
N ASP A 128 -1.69 8.57 3.42
CA ASP A 128 -2.68 9.55 2.99
C ASP A 128 -3.33 9.11 1.68
N SER A 129 -4.58 9.52 1.47
CA SER A 129 -5.29 9.39 0.20
C SER A 129 -5.06 10.59 -0.72
N ASP A 130 -4.58 11.72 -0.18
CA ASP A 130 -4.41 12.99 -0.88
C ASP A 130 -3.08 13.64 -0.51
N TYR A 131 -1.97 13.03 -0.96
CA TYR A 131 -0.62 13.50 -0.64
C TYR A 131 -0.33 14.88 -1.24
N ASP A 132 -0.07 15.86 -0.38
CA ASP A 132 0.47 17.17 -0.73
C ASP A 132 1.92 17.30 -0.19
N PRO A 133 2.94 17.48 -1.05
CA PRO A 133 4.33 17.58 -0.61
C PRO A 133 4.58 18.69 0.41
N GLY A 134 3.94 19.86 0.24
CA GLY A 134 4.15 21.02 1.10
C GLY A 134 3.61 20.81 2.52
N LYS A 135 2.41 20.24 2.63
CA LYS A 135 1.83 19.80 3.91
C LYS A 135 2.76 18.84 4.65
N TYR A 136 3.32 17.87 3.93
CA TYR A 136 4.22 16.89 4.54
C TYR A 136 5.62 17.45 4.84
N ASP A 137 6.10 18.45 4.10
CA ASP A 137 7.30 19.21 4.48
C ASP A 137 7.11 19.88 5.85
N GLU A 138 5.97 20.55 6.04
CA GLU A 138 5.61 21.22 7.30
C GLU A 138 5.41 20.20 8.44
N GLU A 139 4.72 19.09 8.18
CA GLU A 139 4.49 18.04 9.18
C GLU A 139 5.81 17.41 9.64
N ILE A 140 6.69 17.02 8.70
CA ILE A 140 8.01 16.46 9.02
C ILE A 140 8.86 17.46 9.82
N ALA A 141 8.81 18.75 9.48
CA ALA A 141 9.50 19.78 10.24
C ALA A 141 8.97 19.86 11.68
N GLY A 142 7.65 19.78 11.89
CA GLY A 142 7.02 19.81 13.21
C GLY A 142 7.38 18.63 14.11
N TYR A 143 7.73 17.47 13.57
CA TYR A 143 8.22 16.32 14.36
C TYR A 143 9.65 16.51 14.91
N ARG A 144 10.40 17.50 14.41
CA ARG A 144 11.79 17.77 14.80
C ARG A 144 11.93 18.87 15.85
N GLU A 145 10.83 19.53 16.21
CA GLU A 145 10.77 20.59 17.24
C GLU A 145 10.48 20.01 18.64
#